data_AF-A0A7K5WCW0-F1
#
_entry.id   AF-A0A7K5WCW0-F1
#
_cell.length_a   1.000
_cell.length_b   1.000
_cell.length_c   1.000
_cell.angle_alpha   90.00
_cell.angle_beta   90.00
_cell.angle_gamma   90.00
#
_symmetry.space_group_name_H-M   'P 1'
#
loop_
_entity.id
_entity.type
_entity.pdbx_description
1 polymer ?
#
loop_
_entity_poly.entity_id
_entity_poly.type
_entity_poly.pdbx_seq_one_letter_code
_entity_poly.pdbx_strand_id
1 'polypeptide(L)'
;QFVHFFLPQNASVDSQSSCGKDNTSHPILVLDFGAGHSLSLNFSESADKYQVEELVFHYNLSDAALFPNSTGGMKTVSHKSVIQAHMGTKYRCINSKHIDMKNVNVTFSNVTLEAYLTNGTLSVN
;
A
#
# COMPACT_ATOMS: atom_id res chain seq x y z
N GLN A 1 -14.45 13.68 -14.11
CA GLN A 1 -13.20 14.43 -13.81
C GLN A 1 -12.28 13.50 -13.06
N PHE A 2 -11.01 13.40 -13.44
CA PHE A 2 -10.01 12.59 -12.73
C PHE A 2 -9.19 13.49 -11.80
N VAL A 3 -8.82 12.95 -10.65
CA VAL A 3 -7.96 13.63 -9.67
C VAL A 3 -6.67 12.83 -9.59
N HIS A 4 -5.54 13.54 -9.62
CA HIS A 4 -4.21 12.96 -9.48
C HIS A 4 -3.51 13.66 -8.35
N PHE A 5 -2.95 12.88 -7.42
CA PHE A 5 -2.14 13.40 -6.33
C PHE A 5 -1.02 12.40 -6.04
N PHE A 6 0.07 12.91 -5.48
CA PHE A 6 1.22 12.11 -5.06
C PHE A 6 1.08 11.72 -3.59
N LEU A 7 1.84 10.70 -3.17
CA LEU A 7 1.99 10.40 -1.74
C LEU A 7 2.44 11.68 -1.02
N PRO A 8 1.65 12.21 -0.07
CA PRO A 8 1.98 13.46 0.61
C PRO A 8 3.25 13.34 1.44
N GLN A 9 4.02 14.42 1.57
CA GLN A 9 5.24 14.42 2.40
C GLN A 9 4.96 14.20 3.89
N ASN A 10 3.75 14.55 4.34
CA ASN A 10 3.28 14.35 5.70
C ASN A 10 2.57 13.00 5.90
N ALA A 11 2.65 12.09 4.92
CA ALA A 11 2.11 10.74 5.09
C ALA A 11 2.80 10.02 6.26
N SER A 12 2.02 9.24 7.00
CA SER A 12 2.48 8.52 8.19
C SER A 12 2.09 7.05 8.14
N VAL A 13 2.73 6.25 8.99
CA VAL A 13 2.33 4.86 9.22
C VAL A 13 1.13 4.87 10.17
N ASP A 14 0.00 4.34 9.74
CA ASP A 14 -1.20 4.24 10.60
C ASP A 14 -0.98 3.19 11.69
N SER A 15 -1.63 3.40 12.84
CA SER A 15 -1.72 2.46 13.98
C SER A 15 -2.20 1.05 13.63
N GLN A 16 -2.94 0.89 12.53
CA GLN A 16 -3.38 -0.40 12.00
C GLN A 16 -2.25 -1.21 11.35
N SER A 17 -1.12 -0.57 11.07
CA SER A 17 0.06 -1.27 10.55
C SER A 17 0.64 -2.22 11.59
N SER A 18 1.07 -3.39 11.13
CA SER A 18 1.62 -4.44 11.98
C SER A 18 2.65 -5.25 11.22
N CYS A 19 3.71 -5.68 11.90
CA CYS A 19 4.64 -6.68 11.37
C CYS A 19 4.05 -8.10 11.40
N GLY A 20 2.79 -8.25 11.81
CA GLY A 20 2.19 -9.57 12.05
C GLY A 20 2.70 -10.19 13.35
N LYS A 21 2.30 -11.43 13.58
CA LYS A 21 2.66 -12.25 14.74
C LYS A 21 2.78 -13.69 14.27
N ASP A 22 3.97 -14.10 13.85
CA ASP A 22 4.28 -15.44 13.33
C ASP A 22 3.07 -16.10 12.59
N ASN A 23 2.79 -17.38 12.84
CA ASN A 23 1.73 -18.14 12.19
C ASN A 23 0.28 -17.68 12.48
N THR A 24 0.06 -16.52 13.13
CA THR A 24 -1.28 -16.08 13.56
C THR A 24 -1.81 -14.83 12.85
N SER A 25 -0.95 -13.97 12.31
CA SER A 25 -1.41 -12.81 11.55
C SER A 25 -0.34 -12.35 10.58
N HIS A 26 -0.73 -12.10 9.33
CA HIS A 26 0.16 -11.58 8.32
C HIS A 26 0.47 -10.09 8.54
N PRO A 27 1.63 -9.60 8.08
CA PRO A 27 1.96 -8.18 8.14
C PRO A 27 0.98 -7.33 7.32
N ILE A 28 0.75 -6.12 7.80
CA ILE A 28 -0.06 -5.10 7.12
C ILE A 28 0.69 -3.78 7.23
N LEU A 29 0.86 -3.08 6.11
CA LEU A 29 1.37 -1.71 6.09
C LEU A 29 0.27 -0.79 5.63
N VAL A 30 -0.17 0.13 6.49
CA VAL A 30 -1.17 1.15 6.17
C VAL A 30 -0.47 2.51 6.13
N LEU A 31 -0.43 3.09 4.95
CA LEU A 31 0.06 4.44 4.72
C LEU A 31 -1.13 5.40 4.85
N ASP A 32 -1.13 6.22 5.89
CA ASP A 32 -2.10 7.31 6.08
C ASP A 32 -1.60 8.55 5.34
N PHE A 33 -2.42 9.06 4.42
CA PHE A 33 -2.10 10.24 3.61
C PHE A 33 -2.70 11.52 4.21
N GLY A 34 -3.48 11.41 5.28
CA GLY A 34 -4.27 12.48 5.86
C GLY A 34 -5.62 12.67 5.17
N ALA A 35 -6.46 13.52 5.76
CA ALA A 35 -7.82 13.83 5.27
C ALA A 35 -8.76 12.62 5.07
N GLY A 36 -8.41 11.47 5.66
CA GLY A 36 -9.16 10.21 5.54
C GLY A 36 -8.81 9.39 4.29
N HIS A 37 -7.65 9.63 3.66
CA HIS A 37 -7.14 8.78 2.59
C HIS A 37 -6.04 7.86 3.13
N SER A 38 -6.06 6.59 2.75
CA SER A 38 -5.01 5.65 3.12
C SER A 38 -4.82 4.54 2.08
N LEU A 39 -3.60 4.01 2.01
CA LEU A 39 -3.25 2.86 1.18
C LEU A 39 -2.70 1.75 2.06
N SER A 40 -3.40 0.62 2.10
CA SER A 40 -3.01 -0.58 2.82
C SER A 40 -2.40 -1.61 1.88
N LEU A 41 -1.26 -2.16 2.28
CA LEU A 41 -0.59 -3.31 1.67
C LEU A 41 -0.74 -4.48 2.65
N ASN A 42 -1.61 -5.43 2.29
CA ASN A 42 -1.79 -6.66 3.06
C ASN A 42 -0.82 -7.70 2.51
N PHE A 43 0.06 -8.20 3.36
CA PHE A 43 1.05 -9.18 2.96
C PHE A 43 0.52 -10.59 3.17
N SER A 44 1.04 -11.53 2.40
CA SER A 44 0.97 -12.94 2.72
C SER A 44 2.28 -13.62 2.38
N GLU A 45 2.48 -14.80 2.94
CA GLU A 45 3.64 -15.63 2.70
C GLU A 45 3.25 -16.98 2.11
N SER A 46 4.18 -17.51 1.34
CA SER A 46 4.23 -18.88 0.88
C SER A 46 5.65 -19.40 1.14
N ALA A 47 5.85 -20.71 0.99
CA ALA A 47 7.06 -21.43 1.41
C ALA A 47 8.39 -20.65 1.32
N ASP A 48 8.68 -20.00 0.19
CA ASP A 48 9.92 -19.25 -0.05
C ASP A 48 9.71 -17.78 -0.46
N LYS A 49 8.48 -17.26 -0.44
CA LYS A 49 8.13 -15.94 -1.00
C LYS A 49 7.13 -15.19 -0.15
N TYR A 50 7.29 -13.88 -0.08
CA TYR A 50 6.22 -12.98 0.34
C TYR A 50 5.61 -12.27 -0.86
N GLN A 51 4.36 -11.88 -0.72
CA GLN A 51 3.65 -11.07 -1.69
C GLN A 51 2.76 -10.04 -1.00
N VAL A 52 2.44 -8.97 -1.72
CA VAL A 52 1.29 -8.13 -1.38
C VAL A 52 0.06 -8.87 -1.90
N GLU A 53 -0.68 -9.51 -1.02
CA GLU A 53 -1.89 -10.26 -1.39
C GLU A 53 -2.99 -9.30 -1.88
N GLU A 54 -3.20 -8.22 -1.13
CA GLU A 54 -4.24 -7.26 -1.40
C GLU A 54 -3.75 -5.84 -1.16
N LEU A 55 -4.02 -4.98 -2.14
CA LEU A 55 -3.95 -3.54 -2.00
C LEU A 55 -5.35 -3.04 -1.68
N VAL A 56 -5.48 -2.24 -0.63
CA VAL A 56 -6.75 -1.60 -0.27
C VAL A 56 -6.52 -0.10 -0.22
N PHE A 57 -7.24 0.65 -1.06
CA PHE A 57 -7.18 2.10 -1.05
C PHE A 57 -8.48 2.67 -0.51
N HIS A 58 -8.35 3.45 0.55
CA HIS A 58 -9.41 4.23 1.15
C HIS A 58 -9.26 5.68 0.73
N TYR A 59 -10.35 6.29 0.28
CA TYR A 59 -10.36 7.72 -0.05
C TYR A 59 -11.65 8.40 0.40
N ASN A 60 -11.48 9.62 0.88
CA ASN A 60 -12.54 10.44 1.38
C ASN A 60 -13.03 11.42 0.29
N LEU A 61 -14.18 11.12 -0.30
CA LEU A 61 -14.81 12.00 -1.29
C LEU A 61 -15.34 13.32 -0.71
N SER A 62 -15.33 13.50 0.61
CA SER A 62 -15.66 14.77 1.27
C SER A 62 -14.43 15.69 1.44
N ASP A 63 -13.22 15.24 1.10
CA ASP A 63 -12.05 16.10 1.09
C ASP A 63 -12.14 17.13 -0.05
N ALA A 64 -12.54 18.35 0.29
CA ALA A 64 -12.72 19.43 -0.68
C ALA A 64 -11.42 19.90 -1.35
N ALA A 65 -10.24 19.59 -0.78
CA ALA A 65 -8.96 19.95 -1.39
C ALA A 65 -8.67 19.10 -2.63
N LEU A 66 -9.01 17.80 -2.59
CA LEU A 66 -8.85 16.88 -3.72
C LEU A 66 -10.14 16.72 -4.54
N PHE A 67 -11.30 16.79 -3.90
CA PHE A 67 -12.61 16.52 -4.48
C PHE A 67 -13.61 17.68 -4.26
N PRO A 68 -13.34 18.90 -4.75
CA PRO A 68 -14.14 20.10 -4.44
C PRO A 68 -15.61 20.03 -4.85
N ASN A 69 -15.94 19.24 -5.89
CA ASN A 69 -17.30 19.11 -6.42
C ASN A 69 -17.96 17.77 -6.06
N SER A 70 -17.38 17.04 -5.11
CA SER A 70 -17.88 15.74 -4.70
C SER A 70 -18.84 15.87 -3.53
N THR A 71 -19.95 15.13 -3.61
CA THR A 71 -20.95 15.01 -2.52
C THR A 71 -20.91 13.63 -1.86
N GLY A 72 -19.87 12.84 -2.15
CA GLY A 72 -19.68 11.51 -1.58
C GLY A 72 -19.06 11.52 -0.18
N GLY A 73 -18.94 10.33 0.40
CA GLY A 73 -18.20 10.08 1.65
C GLY A 73 -17.07 9.07 1.43
N MET A 74 -16.72 8.34 2.48
CA MET A 74 -15.65 7.35 2.41
C MET A 74 -15.90 6.28 1.35
N LYS A 75 -14.87 5.98 0.56
CA LYS A 75 -14.86 4.90 -0.44
C LYS A 75 -13.68 3.99 -0.21
N THR A 76 -13.87 2.73 -0.54
CA THR A 76 -12.86 1.68 -0.45
C THR A 76 -12.81 0.93 -1.77
N VAL A 77 -11.61 0.73 -2.30
CA VAL A 77 -11.36 -0.17 -3.43
C VAL A 77 -10.25 -1.13 -3.05
N SER A 78 -10.36 -2.38 -3.48
CA SER A 78 -9.30 -3.37 -3.29
C SER A 78 -8.93 -4.09 -4.58
N HIS A 79 -7.69 -4.56 -4.65
CA HIS A 79 -7.16 -5.27 -5.80
C HIS A 79 -6.04 -6.22 -5.38
N LYS A 80 -5.98 -7.40 -5.99
CA LYS A 80 -4.88 -8.34 -5.77
C LYS A 80 -3.62 -7.81 -6.45
N SER A 81 -2.51 -7.74 -5.72
CA SER A 81 -1.27 -7.21 -6.29
C SER A 81 -0.44 -8.32 -6.93
N VAL A 82 0.42 -7.90 -7.86
CA VAL A 82 1.46 -8.72 -8.50
C VAL A 82 2.85 -8.38 -7.95
N ILE A 83 2.92 -7.78 -6.76
CA ILE A 83 4.17 -7.46 -6.06
C ILE A 83 4.52 -8.66 -5.20
N GLN A 84 5.66 -9.29 -5.48
CA GLN A 84 6.19 -10.44 -4.75
C GLN A 84 7.71 -10.49 -4.83
N ALA A 85 8.34 -11.11 -3.84
CA ALA A 85 9.76 -11.42 -3.85
C ALA A 85 10.05 -12.62 -2.94
N HIS A 86 11.27 -13.15 -3.02
CA HIS A 86 11.72 -14.23 -2.15
C HIS A 86 11.92 -13.73 -0.73
N MET A 87 11.70 -14.60 0.26
CA MET A 87 12.00 -14.30 1.65
C MET A 87 13.46 -13.91 1.84
N GLY A 88 13.71 -12.87 2.66
CA GLY A 88 15.04 -12.32 2.86
C GLY A 88 15.61 -11.56 1.66
N THR A 89 14.76 -11.06 0.76
CA THR A 89 15.16 -10.20 -0.35
C THR A 89 14.23 -9.01 -0.49
N LYS A 90 14.73 -7.91 -1.04
CA LYS A 90 13.90 -6.72 -1.30
C LYS A 90 13.32 -6.73 -2.71
N TYR A 91 12.02 -6.46 -2.80
CA TYR A 91 11.37 -6.08 -4.04
C TYR A 91 11.79 -4.66 -4.43
N ARG A 92 12.15 -4.45 -5.69
CA ARG A 92 12.53 -3.11 -6.21
C ARG A 92 11.78 -2.80 -7.51
N CYS A 93 10.99 -1.74 -7.50
CA CYS A 93 10.25 -1.23 -8.65
C CYS A 93 10.84 0.12 -9.06
N ILE A 94 11.80 0.09 -10.00
CA ILE A 94 12.47 1.31 -10.50
C ILE A 94 11.55 2.05 -11.47
N ASN A 95 10.95 1.32 -12.40
CA ASN A 95 10.02 1.86 -13.39
C ASN A 95 8.63 2.01 -12.78
N SER A 96 7.85 2.94 -13.32
CA SER A 96 6.45 3.11 -12.93
C SER A 96 5.63 1.87 -13.25
N LYS A 97 4.96 1.33 -12.23
CA LYS A 97 4.04 0.19 -12.33
C LYS A 97 2.63 0.65 -11.97
N HIS A 98 1.71 0.48 -12.91
CA HIS A 98 0.31 0.86 -12.75
C HIS A 98 -0.51 -0.34 -12.26
N ILE A 99 -1.41 -0.09 -11.31
CA ILE A 99 -2.34 -1.08 -10.76
C ILE A 99 -3.74 -0.49 -10.88
N ASP A 100 -4.55 -1.09 -11.75
CA ASP A 100 -5.92 -0.68 -12.00
C ASP A 100 -6.87 -1.30 -10.98
N MET A 101 -7.41 -0.46 -10.10
CA MET A 101 -8.35 -0.79 -9.03
C MET A 101 -9.77 -0.31 -9.38
N LYS A 102 -10.25 -0.59 -10.60
CA LYS A 102 -11.56 -0.22 -11.15
C LYS A 102 -11.71 1.29 -11.40
N ASN A 103 -11.95 2.05 -10.33
CA ASN A 103 -12.20 3.50 -10.39
C ASN A 103 -11.00 4.31 -9.91
N VAL A 104 -9.92 3.64 -9.52
CA VAL A 104 -8.67 4.23 -9.01
C VAL A 104 -7.51 3.53 -9.72
N ASN A 105 -6.53 4.30 -10.16
CA ASN A 105 -5.28 3.77 -10.68
C ASN A 105 -4.14 4.17 -9.74
N VAL A 106 -3.43 3.18 -9.19
CA VAL A 106 -2.30 3.41 -8.29
C VAL A 106 -1.00 3.20 -9.07
N THR A 107 -0.09 4.16 -8.97
CA THR A 107 1.22 4.07 -9.64
C THR A 107 2.33 3.97 -8.60
N PHE A 108 3.03 2.83 -8.58
CA PHE A 108 4.24 2.63 -7.78
C PHE A 108 5.45 3.02 -8.64
N SER A 109 6.30 3.91 -8.14
CA SER A 109 7.51 4.35 -8.83
C SER A 109 8.64 4.54 -7.84
N ASN A 110 9.84 4.08 -8.18
CA ASN A 110 11.02 4.07 -7.31
C ASN A 110 10.75 3.49 -5.90
N VAL A 111 10.14 2.30 -5.86
CA VAL A 111 9.73 1.64 -4.61
C VAL A 111 10.73 0.55 -4.25
N THR A 112 11.13 0.53 -2.98
CA THR A 112 11.83 -0.61 -2.36
C THR A 112 10.95 -1.11 -1.23
N LEU A 113 10.68 -2.42 -1.22
CA LEU A 113 9.78 -3.04 -0.27
C LEU A 113 10.33 -4.37 0.19
N GLU A 114 10.19 -4.67 1.48
CA GLU A 114 10.46 -5.97 2.06
C GLU A 114 9.55 -6.19 3.26
N ALA A 115 8.99 -7.39 3.36
CA ALA A 115 8.16 -7.83 4.47
C ALA A 115 8.87 -8.94 5.24
N TYR A 116 8.38 -9.27 6.45
CA TYR A 116 8.92 -10.34 7.30
C TYR A 116 10.39 -10.12 7.71
N LEU A 117 10.75 -8.87 7.99
CA LEU A 117 12.09 -8.48 8.42
C LEU A 117 12.42 -9.09 9.79
N THR A 118 13.52 -9.84 9.88
CA THR A 118 13.99 -10.46 11.12
C THR A 118 14.85 -9.51 11.98
N ASN A 119 15.64 -8.63 11.34
CA ASN A 119 16.59 -7.73 12.01
C ASN A 119 16.25 -6.24 11.86
N GLY A 120 15.02 -5.92 11.45
CA GLY A 120 14.57 -4.54 11.23
C GLY A 120 15.32 -3.76 10.14
N THR A 121 16.17 -4.43 9.37
CA THR A 121 17.01 -3.84 8.32
C THR A 121 16.73 -4.53 7.00
N LEU A 122 16.56 -3.74 5.94
CA LEU A 122 16.33 -4.26 4.59
C LEU A 122 17.51 -5.09 4.12
N SER A 123 17.21 -6.16 3.40
CA SER A 123 18.19 -7.07 2.84
C SER A 123 19.08 -6.39 1.81
N VAL A 124 20.36 -6.75 1.86
CA VAL A 124 21.36 -6.34 0.89
C VAL A 124 21.38 -7.40 -0.20
N ASN A 125 20.64 -7.16 -1.30
CA ASN A 125 20.70 -8.00 -2.49
C ASN A 125 22.13 -8.10 -3.03
#